data_AF-A0A957JH87-F1
#
_entry.id   AF-A0A957JH87-F1
#
_cell.length_a   1.000
_cell.length_b   1.000
_cell.length_c   1.000
_cell.angle_alpha   90.00
_cell.angle_beta   90.00
_cell.angle_gamma   90.00
#
_symmetry.space_group_name_H-M   'P 1'
#
loop_
_entity.id
_entity.type
_entity.pdbx_description
1 polymer ?
#
loop_
_entity_poly.entity_id
_entity_poly.type
_entity_poly.pdbx_seq_one_letter_code
_entity_poly.pdbx_strand_id
1 'polypeptide(L)'
;MERPKPRNAPDGACFDPRAYSRNMLKMIEYVRAQLGDKIELLHDIHERLHPIDAVQFAKDVEQYKLYFLEDALASEDIGWFRLIRH
;
A
#
# COMPACT_ATOMS: atom_id res chain seq x y z
N MET A 1 -0.24 8.33 18.74
CA MET A 1 -1.22 7.66 19.63
C MET A 1 -1.45 6.28 19.05
N GLU A 2 -1.23 5.23 19.84
CA GLU A 2 -1.61 3.86 19.44
C GLU A 2 -3.12 3.79 19.22
N ARG A 3 -3.55 3.12 18.14
CA ARG A 3 -4.98 2.89 17.90
C ARG A 3 -5.48 1.88 18.94
N PRO A 4 -6.69 2.07 19.49
CA PRO A 4 -7.24 1.14 20.47
C PRO A 4 -7.40 -0.25 19.84
N LYS A 5 -6.75 -1.23 20.45
CA LYS A 5 -6.82 -2.64 20.08
C LYS A 5 -8.20 -3.20 20.47
N PRO A 6 -8.88 -3.98 19.60
CA PRO A 6 -10.11 -4.66 19.99
C PRO A 6 -9.89 -5.54 21.22
N ARG A 7 -10.90 -5.62 22.09
CA ARG A 7 -10.83 -6.46 23.30
C ARG A 7 -10.54 -7.91 22.88
N ASN A 8 -9.50 -8.50 23.47
CA ASN A 8 -9.00 -9.86 23.19
C ASN A 8 -8.29 -10.08 21.84
N ALA A 9 -7.89 -9.03 21.11
CA ALA A 9 -7.07 -9.26 19.92
C ALA A 9 -5.68 -9.81 20.32
N PRO A 10 -5.04 -10.69 19.52
CA PRO A 10 -3.66 -11.12 19.73
C PRO A 10 -2.68 -9.94 19.69
N ASP A 11 -1.53 -10.05 20.36
CA ASP A 11 -0.49 -9.03 20.25
C ASP A 11 -0.01 -8.87 18.80
N GLY A 12 0.18 -7.63 18.37
CA GLY A 12 0.50 -7.30 16.97
C GLY A 12 -0.69 -7.27 16.00
N ALA A 13 -1.90 -7.64 16.43
CA ALA A 13 -3.09 -7.67 15.55
C ALA A 13 -3.73 -6.28 15.27
N CYS A 14 -3.03 -5.19 15.56
CA CYS A 14 -3.51 -3.84 15.27
C CYS A 14 -2.91 -3.34 13.95
N PHE A 15 -3.77 -3.05 12.96
CA PHE A 15 -3.35 -2.50 11.68
C PHE A 15 -3.33 -0.96 11.73
N ASP A 16 -2.23 -0.36 11.30
CA ASP A 16 -2.13 1.08 11.04
C ASP A 16 -1.81 1.33 9.57
N PRO A 17 -2.79 1.81 8.76
CA PRO A 17 -2.61 2.16 7.36
C PRO A 17 -1.35 3.00 7.08
N ARG A 18 -1.05 3.99 7.93
CA ARG A 18 0.11 4.87 7.73
C ARG A 18 1.43 4.16 8.01
N ALA A 19 1.46 3.29 9.02
CA ALA A 19 2.64 2.46 9.29
C ALA A 19 2.85 1.44 8.16
N TYR A 20 1.77 0.84 7.67
CA TYR A 20 1.80 -0.04 6.50
C TYR A 20 2.42 0.68 5.28
N SER A 21 1.91 1.85 4.87
CA SER A 21 2.45 2.56 3.70
C SER A 21 3.94 2.88 3.84
N ARG A 22 4.37 3.41 5.00
CA ARG A 22 5.80 3.71 5.24
C ARG A 22 6.68 2.47 5.19
N ASN A 23 6.20 1.35 5.73
CA ASN A 23 6.96 0.10 5.75
C ASN A 23 7.02 -0.54 4.36
N MET A 24 5.93 -0.50 3.59
CA MET A 24 5.88 -1.04 2.23
C MET A 24 6.77 -0.24 1.29
N LEU A 25 6.78 1.10 1.38
CA LEU A 25 7.69 1.92 0.57
C LEU A 25 9.16 1.56 0.80
N LYS A 26 9.59 1.43 2.06
CA LYS A 26 10.96 1.01 2.40
C LYS A 26 11.29 -0.39 1.89
N MET A 27 10.33 -1.30 1.95
CA MET A 27 10.49 -2.68 1.50
C MET A 27 10.61 -2.74 -0.03
N ILE A 28 9.76 -2.02 -0.77
CA ILE A 28 9.84 -1.94 -2.23
C ILE A 28 11.17 -1.32 -2.68
N GLU A 29 11.59 -0.22 -2.04
CA GLU A 29 12.88 0.42 -2.28
C GLU A 29 14.04 -0.57 -2.11
N TYR A 30 14.06 -1.27 -0.97
CA TYR A 30 15.09 -2.27 -0.68
C TYR A 30 15.10 -3.40 -1.72
N VAL A 31 13.94 -3.98 -2.02
CA VAL A 31 13.81 -5.07 -2.99
C VAL A 31 14.26 -4.62 -4.37
N ARG A 32 13.84 -3.43 -4.83
CA ARG A 32 14.25 -2.88 -6.12
C ARG A 32 15.77 -2.66 -6.18
N ALA A 33 16.38 -2.17 -5.10
CA ALA A 33 17.83 -1.99 -5.02
C ALA A 33 18.61 -3.31 -5.11
N GLN A 34 18.07 -4.41 -4.58
CA GLN A 34 18.74 -5.72 -4.62
C GLN A 34 18.52 -6.48 -5.94
N LEU A 35 17.33 -6.35 -6.54
CA LEU A 35 16.93 -7.14 -7.71
C LEU A 35 17.13 -6.41 -9.04
N GLY A 36 17.28 -5.09 -9.00
CA GLY A 36 17.36 -4.23 -10.19
C GLY A 36 16.04 -4.14 -10.96
N ASP A 37 16.10 -3.54 -12.15
CA ASP A 37 14.90 -3.15 -12.91
C ASP A 37 14.36 -4.26 -13.84
N LYS A 38 15.09 -5.36 -14.01
CA LYS A 38 14.70 -6.45 -14.93
C LYS A 38 13.63 -7.38 -14.36
N ILE A 39 13.48 -7.40 -13.04
CA ILE A 39 12.50 -8.24 -12.36
C ILE A 39 11.25 -7.42 -12.11
N GLU A 40 10.11 -7.93 -12.58
CA GLU A 40 8.81 -7.31 -12.35
C GLU A 40 8.40 -7.44 -10.87
N LEU A 41 7.96 -6.33 -10.28
CA LEU A 41 7.48 -6.29 -8.88
C LEU A 41 5.99 -6.00 -8.85
N LEU A 42 5.27 -6.76 -8.03
CA LEU A 42 3.84 -6.59 -7.78
C LEU A 42 3.65 -6.27 -6.30
N HIS A 43 2.61 -5.52 -5.99
CA HIS A 43 2.21 -5.25 -4.61
C HIS A 43 0.71 -5.24 -4.46
N ASP A 44 0.21 -5.94 -3.44
CA ASP A 44 -1.20 -6.02 -3.06
C ASP A 44 -1.48 -5.13 -1.84
N ILE A 45 -2.36 -4.14 -2.01
CA ILE A 45 -2.85 -3.27 -0.94
C ILE A 45 -3.91 -3.96 -0.09
N HIS A 46 -4.62 -4.92 -0.67
CA HIS A 46 -5.65 -5.71 -0.05
C HIS A 46 -6.79 -4.86 0.52
N GLU A 47 -7.12 -3.77 -0.19
CA GLU A 47 -8.19 -2.83 0.16
C GLU A 47 -8.02 -2.16 1.54
N ARG A 48 -6.81 -2.21 2.13
CA ARG A 48 -6.57 -1.78 3.52
C ARG A 48 -6.40 -0.28 3.71
N LEU A 49 -6.30 0.48 2.62
CA LEU A 49 -6.08 1.92 2.65
C LEU A 49 -7.40 2.66 2.43
N HIS A 50 -7.56 3.80 3.10
CA HIS A 50 -8.61 4.75 2.70
C HIS A 50 -8.31 5.27 1.30
N PRO A 51 -9.34 5.65 0.51
CA PRO A 51 -9.13 5.99 -0.90
C PRO A 51 -8.09 7.09 -1.15
N ILE A 52 -8.05 8.12 -0.31
CA ILE A 52 -7.05 9.19 -0.43
C ILE A 52 -5.63 8.71 -0.09
N ASP A 53 -5.48 7.80 0.87
CA ASP A 53 -4.19 7.21 1.22
C ASP A 53 -3.70 6.28 0.09
N ALA A 54 -4.62 5.57 -0.59
CA ALA A 54 -4.31 4.75 -1.75
C ALA A 54 -3.83 5.60 -2.95
N VAL A 55 -4.45 6.76 -3.19
CA VAL A 55 -3.98 7.73 -4.20
C VAL A 55 -2.56 8.18 -3.91
N GLN A 56 -2.27 8.57 -2.67
CA GLN A 56 -0.92 8.98 -2.29
C GLN A 56 0.08 7.82 -2.45
N PHE A 57 -0.28 6.63 -1.96
CA PHE A 57 0.59 5.46 -2.05
C PHE A 57 0.91 5.08 -3.50
N ALA A 58 -0.09 5.15 -4.39
CA ALA A 58 0.10 4.91 -5.83
C ALA A 58 1.11 5.87 -6.45
N LYS A 59 1.10 7.16 -6.07
CA LYS A 59 2.12 8.14 -6.50
C LYS A 59 3.49 7.84 -5.90
N ASP A 60 3.56 7.51 -4.62
CA ASP A 60 4.82 7.22 -3.95
C ASP A 60 5.55 6.02 -4.57
N VAL A 61 4.80 5.00 -5.03
CA VAL A 61 5.37 3.80 -5.67
C VAL A 61 5.64 3.94 -7.17
N GLU A 62 5.20 5.03 -7.82
CA GLU A 62 5.35 5.24 -9.27
C GLU A 62 6.81 5.21 -9.74
N GLN A 63 7.72 5.65 -8.88
CA GLN A 63 9.16 5.65 -9.13
C GLN A 63 9.77 4.24 -9.22
N TYR A 64 9.14 3.23 -8.61
CA TYR A 64 9.65 1.86 -8.59
C TYR A 64 9.19 1.00 -9.76
N LYS A 65 8.35 1.56 -10.64
CA LYS A 65 7.84 0.92 -11.86
C LYS A 65 7.32 -0.49 -11.56
N LEU A 66 6.36 -0.58 -10.65
CA LEU A 66 5.67 -1.84 -10.37
C LEU A 66 4.96 -2.32 -11.63
N TYR A 67 4.97 -3.63 -11.84
CA TYR A 67 4.18 -4.28 -12.88
C TYR A 67 2.69 -4.11 -12.61
N PHE A 68 2.29 -4.28 -11.36
CA PHE A 68 0.91 -4.14 -10.93
C PHE A 68 0.81 -3.73 -9.46
N LEU A 69 -0.14 -2.82 -9.19
CA LEU A 69 -0.57 -2.46 -7.84
C LEU A 69 -2.00 -2.98 -7.67
N GLU A 70 -2.12 -4.10 -6.98
CA GLU A 70 -3.33 -4.89 -6.79
C GLU A 70 -4.18 -4.33 -5.64
N ASP A 71 -5.52 -4.43 -5.81
CA ASP A 71 -6.54 -4.09 -4.82
C ASP A 71 -6.31 -2.77 -4.08
N ALA A 72 -5.93 -1.75 -4.85
CA ALA A 72 -5.66 -0.41 -4.33
C ALA A 72 -6.86 0.24 -3.66
N LEU A 73 -8.08 -0.15 -4.06
CA LEU A 73 -9.34 0.40 -3.58
C LEU A 73 -10.32 -0.74 -3.35
N ALA A 74 -11.17 -0.58 -2.34
CA ALA A 74 -12.30 -1.47 -2.15
C ALA A 74 -13.30 -1.39 -3.31
N SER A 75 -14.11 -2.44 -3.46
CA SER A 75 -15.08 -2.57 -4.56
C SER A 75 -16.08 -1.40 -4.66
N GLU A 76 -16.47 -0.83 -3.52
CA GLU A 76 -17.36 0.32 -3.40
C GLU A 76 -16.70 1.66 -3.77
N ASP A 77 -15.36 1.74 -3.72
CA ASP A 77 -14.59 2.97 -3.89
C ASP A 77 -13.97 3.12 -5.29
N ILE A 78 -14.34 2.26 -6.25
CA ILE A 78 -13.78 2.23 -7.62
C ILE A 78 -13.80 3.59 -8.35
N GLY A 79 -14.69 4.51 -7.98
CA GLY A 79 -14.73 5.88 -8.53
C GLY A 79 -13.42 6.65 -8.33
N TRP A 80 -12.67 6.34 -7.27
CA TRP A 80 -11.40 6.97 -6.94
C TRP A 80 -10.26 6.57 -7.87
N PHE A 81 -10.41 5.50 -8.67
CA PHE A 81 -9.42 5.17 -9.71
C PHE A 81 -9.19 6.34 -10.67
N ARG A 82 -10.19 7.22 -10.87
CA ARG A 82 -10.01 8.44 -11.67
C ARG A 82 -8.84 9.28 -11.15
N LEU A 83 -8.73 9.47 -9.84
CA LEU A 83 -7.64 10.23 -9.22
C LEU A 83 -6.30 9.50 -9.27
N ILE A 84 -6.29 8.18 -9.17
CA ILE A 84 -5.07 7.36 -9.30
C ILE A 84 -4.49 7.43 -10.73
N ARG A 85 -5.36 7.55 -11.74
CA ARG A 85 -4.98 7.55 -13.17
C ARG A 85 -4.50 8.92 -13.68
N HIS A 86 -4.44 9.94 -12.83
CA HIS A 86 -3.95 11.28 -13.14
C HIS A 86 -2.51 11.49 -12.63
#